data_AF-A0A8T3BI69-F1
#
_entry.id   AF-A0A8T3BI69-F1
#
_cell.length_a   1.000
_cell.length_b   1.000
_cell.length_c   1.000
_cell.angle_alpha   90.00
_cell.angle_beta   90.00
_cell.angle_gamma   90.00
#
_symmetry.space_group_name_H-M   'P 1'
#
loop_
_entity.id
_entity.type
_entity.pdbx_description
1 polymer ?
#
loop_
_entity_poly.entity_id
_entity_poly.type
_entity_poly.pdbx_seq_one_letter_code
_entity_poly.pdbx_strand_id
1 'polypeptide(L)'
;MDQQNHNTPQENGDIAGAHLRHHHQQQQQLRTLWVDMYREIEQMKNFKNMNLPLPTIKKIMETDEDVQMIDDEALVVFACACEMFILELTHRPWTHAEKNKRQTLQKNDIVAAIRQTDRLEFLADIL
;
A
#
# COMPACT_ATOMS: atom_id res chain seq x y z
N MET A 1 33.67 -35.72 36.06
CA MET A 1 34.34 -35.16 34.88
C MET A 1 33.26 -34.67 33.96
N ASP A 2 33.16 -33.36 33.97
CA ASP A 2 32.08 -32.52 33.49
C ASP A 2 32.01 -32.47 31.96
N GLN A 3 30.79 -32.34 31.45
CA GLN A 3 30.50 -31.41 30.37
C GLN A 3 28.99 -31.13 30.32
N GLN A 4 28.61 -30.05 31.00
CA GLN A 4 27.34 -29.34 30.79
C GLN A 4 27.51 -28.34 29.63
N ASN A 5 26.51 -28.35 28.74
CA ASN A 5 25.95 -27.27 27.90
C ASN A 5 26.84 -26.20 27.25
N HIS A 6 26.60 -25.97 25.96
CA HIS A 6 26.23 -24.63 25.47
C HIS A 6 25.30 -24.75 24.25
N ASN A 7 23.98 -24.69 24.50
CA ASN A 7 23.01 -24.29 23.49
C ASN A 7 22.25 -23.10 24.10
N THR A 8 22.59 -21.91 23.63
CA THR A 8 22.08 -20.62 24.13
C THR A 8 20.65 -20.39 23.62
N PRO A 9 19.66 -20.05 24.48
CA PRO A 9 18.31 -19.68 24.05
C PRO A 9 18.17 -18.25 23.47
N GLN A 10 19.27 -17.58 23.09
CA GLN A 10 19.29 -16.11 23.03
C GLN A 10 18.94 -15.48 21.67
N GLU A 11 18.99 -16.21 20.55
CA GLU A 11 18.70 -15.63 19.21
C GLU A 11 17.22 -15.40 18.91
N ASN A 12 16.30 -16.15 19.54
CA ASN A 12 14.88 -16.07 19.20
C ASN A 12 14.21 -14.77 19.69
N GLY A 13 14.72 -14.16 20.76
CA GLY A 13 14.21 -12.88 21.30
C GLY A 13 14.56 -11.67 20.43
N ASP A 14 15.73 -11.69 19.81
CA ASP A 14 16.24 -10.57 19.00
C ASP A 14 15.51 -10.46 17.65
N ILE A 15 15.13 -11.59 17.06
CA ILE A 15 14.41 -11.66 15.76
C ILE A 15 12.97 -11.15 15.90
N ALA A 16 12.30 -11.46 17.02
CA ALA A 16 10.95 -10.96 17.31
C ALA A 16 10.96 -9.43 17.51
N GLY A 17 11.96 -8.91 18.24
CA GLY A 17 12.14 -7.47 18.42
C GLY A 17 12.45 -6.73 17.11
N ALA A 18 13.24 -7.32 16.22
CA ALA A 18 13.51 -6.75 14.90
C ALA A 18 12.27 -6.67 14.00
N HIS A 19 11.43 -7.72 14.00
CA HIS A 19 10.16 -7.74 13.26
C HIS A 19 9.19 -6.65 13.72
N LEU A 20 9.03 -6.49 15.04
CA LEU A 20 8.16 -5.46 15.62
C LEU A 20 8.62 -4.05 15.25
N ARG A 21 9.93 -3.77 15.31
CA ARG A 21 10.50 -2.48 14.89
C ARG A 21 10.26 -2.19 13.41
N HIS A 22 10.47 -3.17 12.55
CA HIS A 22 10.27 -3.01 11.10
C HIS A 22 8.80 -2.78 10.75
N HIS A 23 7.88 -3.51 11.40
CA HIS A 23 6.46 -3.30 11.20
C HIS A 23 6.02 -1.91 11.68
N HIS A 24 6.51 -1.47 12.84
CA HIS A 24 6.23 -0.14 13.37
C HIS A 24 6.76 0.97 12.45
N GLN A 25 7.99 0.82 11.94
CA GLN A 25 8.60 1.77 10.99
C GLN A 25 7.79 1.85 9.68
N GLN A 26 7.37 0.71 9.13
CA GLN A 26 6.53 0.66 7.93
C GLN A 26 5.19 1.39 8.16
N GLN A 27 4.55 1.18 9.32
CA GLN A 27 3.33 1.90 9.67
C GLN A 27 3.55 3.41 9.83
N GLN A 28 4.70 3.83 10.36
CA GLN A 28 5.04 5.25 10.47
C GLN A 28 5.23 5.88 9.08
N GLN A 29 5.97 5.23 8.18
CA GLN A 29 6.17 5.70 6.80
C GLN A 29 4.84 5.85 6.07
N LEU A 30 3.96 4.86 6.19
CA LEU A 30 2.61 4.95 5.64
C LEU A 30 1.86 6.13 6.27
N ARG A 31 1.86 6.30 7.60
CA ARG A 31 1.20 7.46 8.23
C ARG A 31 1.70 8.80 7.69
N THR A 32 3.01 8.97 7.55
CA THR A 32 3.60 10.19 6.98
C THR A 32 3.14 10.41 5.54
N LEU A 33 3.21 9.38 4.70
CA LEU A 33 2.71 9.43 3.31
C LEU A 33 1.25 9.86 3.27
N TRP A 34 0.41 9.30 4.13
CA TRP A 34 -1.01 9.64 4.21
C TRP A 34 -1.23 11.11 4.62
N VAL A 35 -0.49 11.62 5.60
CA VAL A 35 -0.58 13.02 6.03
C VAL A 35 -0.16 13.97 4.92
N ASP A 36 0.96 13.69 4.23
CA ASP A 36 1.46 14.53 3.15
C ASP A 36 0.46 14.60 1.98
N MET A 37 -0.11 13.46 1.64
CA MET A 37 -1.09 13.34 0.56
C MET A 37 -2.42 14.03 0.87
N TYR A 38 -2.92 13.92 2.11
CA TYR A 38 -4.10 14.70 2.53
C TYR A 38 -3.85 16.20 2.42
N ARG A 39 -2.66 16.66 2.83
CA ARG A 39 -2.26 18.05 2.69
C ARG A 39 -2.17 18.48 1.22
N GLU A 40 -1.67 17.63 0.33
CA GLU A 40 -1.64 17.93 -1.11
C GLU A 40 -3.06 18.06 -1.70
N ILE A 41 -3.98 17.19 -1.31
CA ILE A 41 -5.39 17.25 -1.72
C ILE A 41 -6.05 18.54 -1.22
N GLU A 42 -5.86 18.92 0.05
CA GLU A 42 -6.39 20.18 0.60
C GLU A 42 -5.85 21.42 -0.13
N GLN A 43 -4.63 21.35 -0.65
CA GLN A 43 -3.98 22.44 -1.38
C GLN A 43 -4.32 22.44 -2.88
N MET A 44 -5.00 21.42 -3.37
CA MET A 44 -5.35 21.27 -4.78
C MET A 44 -6.41 22.31 -5.19
N LYS A 45 -5.96 23.40 -5.80
CA LYS A 45 -6.84 24.50 -6.25
C LYS A 45 -7.35 24.33 -7.69
N ASN A 46 -6.73 23.45 -8.48
CA ASN A 46 -7.04 23.27 -9.88
C ASN A 46 -7.01 21.79 -10.26
N PHE A 47 -8.19 21.22 -10.50
CA PHE A 47 -8.38 19.81 -10.87
C PHE A 47 -7.88 19.48 -12.29
N LYS A 48 -7.43 20.47 -13.07
CA LYS A 48 -6.81 20.25 -14.39
C LYS A 48 -5.41 19.63 -14.30
N ASN A 49 -4.77 19.66 -13.13
CA ASN A 49 -3.41 19.16 -12.92
C ASN A 49 -3.38 17.76 -12.28
N MET A 50 -4.48 16.99 -12.37
CA MET A 50 -4.50 15.63 -11.86
C MET A 50 -3.62 14.70 -12.69
N ASN A 51 -2.90 13.81 -12.00
CA ASN A 51 -2.03 12.82 -12.64
C ASN A 51 -2.82 11.76 -13.42
N LEU A 52 -4.08 11.53 -13.05
CA LEU A 52 -4.97 10.57 -13.71
C LEU A 52 -6.00 11.29 -14.59
N PRO A 53 -6.18 10.85 -15.85
CA PRO A 53 -7.12 11.47 -16.77
C PRO A 53 -8.58 11.16 -16.41
N LEU A 54 -9.36 12.19 -16.07
CA LEU A 54 -10.79 12.07 -15.75
C LEU A 54 -11.62 11.33 -16.81
N PRO A 55 -11.39 11.51 -18.14
CA PRO A 55 -12.14 10.76 -19.15
C PRO A 55 -11.93 9.24 -19.07
N THR A 56 -10.73 8.79 -18.68
CA THR A 56 -10.44 7.36 -18.52
C THR A 56 -11.12 6.81 -17.27
N ILE A 57 -11.08 7.56 -16.17
CA ILE A 57 -11.79 7.21 -14.93
C ILE A 57 -13.28 7.06 -15.21
N LYS A 58 -13.87 8.06 -15.89
CA LYS A 58 -15.28 8.04 -16.29
C LYS A 58 -15.61 6.79 -17.12
N LYS A 59 -14.79 6.49 -18.13
CA LYS A 59 -14.99 5.31 -18.98
C LYS A 59 -14.93 4.00 -18.21
N ILE A 60 -14.05 3.89 -17.19
CA ILE A 60 -13.98 2.71 -16.32
C ILE A 60 -15.25 2.59 -15.48
N MET A 61 -15.72 3.69 -14.90
CA MET A 61 -16.96 3.70 -14.10
C MET A 61 -18.19 3.32 -14.93
N GLU A 62 -18.27 3.77 -16.20
CA GLU A 62 -19.34 3.44 -17.15
C GLU A 62 -19.27 2.00 -17.69
N THR A 63 -18.28 1.18 -17.30
CA THR A 63 -18.28 -0.26 -17.64
C THR A 63 -19.30 -1.07 -16.85
N ASP A 64 -19.78 -0.53 -15.73
CA ASP A 64 -20.88 -1.10 -14.96
C ASP A 64 -22.22 -0.64 -15.58
N GLU A 65 -23.02 -1.60 -16.05
CA GLU A 65 -24.28 -1.33 -16.77
C GLU A 65 -25.32 -0.62 -15.89
N ASP A 66 -25.21 -0.73 -14.56
CA ASP A 66 -26.12 -0.09 -13.62
C ASP A 66 -25.77 1.40 -13.37
N VAL A 67 -24.63 1.88 -13.88
CA VAL A 67 -24.20 3.28 -13.73
C VAL A 67 -24.77 4.16 -14.84
N GLN A 68 -25.74 5.00 -14.50
CA GLN A 68 -26.42 5.88 -15.48
C GLN A 68 -25.79 7.26 -15.63
N MET A 69 -25.45 7.91 -14.52
CA MET A 69 -24.89 9.26 -14.50
C MET A 69 -23.76 9.34 -13.48
N ILE A 70 -22.73 10.11 -13.83
CA ILE A 70 -21.56 10.32 -12.98
C ILE A 70 -21.32 11.83 -12.91
N ASP A 71 -21.36 12.36 -11.69
CA ASP A 71 -21.04 13.75 -11.43
C ASP A 71 -19.54 14.01 -11.55
N ASP A 72 -19.16 15.22 -12.00
CA ASP A 72 -17.76 15.62 -12.13
C ASP A 72 -17.02 15.58 -10.79
N GLU A 73 -17.71 15.82 -9.67
CA GLU A 73 -17.15 15.72 -8.32
C GLU A 73 -16.72 14.29 -7.98
N ALA A 74 -17.49 13.28 -8.41
CA ALA A 74 -17.13 11.89 -8.22
C ALA A 74 -15.85 11.54 -8.99
N LEU A 75 -15.70 12.03 -10.22
CA LEU A 75 -14.49 11.82 -11.03
C LEU A 75 -13.24 12.39 -10.35
N VAL A 76 -13.36 13.60 -9.77
CA VAL A 76 -12.30 14.26 -9.00
C VAL A 76 -11.93 13.44 -7.77
N VAL A 77 -12.92 12.95 -7.01
CA VAL A 77 -12.67 12.11 -5.83
C VAL A 77 -11.99 10.80 -6.23
N PHE A 78 -12.44 10.16 -7.32
CA PHE A 78 -11.80 8.93 -7.82
C PHE A 78 -10.37 9.17 -8.27
N ALA A 79 -10.08 10.28 -8.96
CA ALA A 79 -8.71 10.59 -9.37
C ALA A 79 -7.77 10.70 -8.15
N CYS A 80 -8.20 11.43 -7.12
CA CYS A 80 -7.46 11.52 -5.86
C CYS A 80 -7.34 10.14 -5.20
N ALA A 81 -8.46 9.43 -5.01
CA ALA A 81 -8.46 8.13 -4.35
C ALA A 81 -7.58 7.08 -5.07
N CYS A 82 -7.59 7.06 -6.40
CA CYS A 82 -6.74 6.17 -7.19
C CYS A 82 -5.25 6.51 -7.03
N GLU A 83 -4.88 7.80 -6.99
CA GLU A 83 -3.51 8.20 -6.71
C GLU A 83 -3.06 7.73 -5.32
N MET A 84 -3.90 7.96 -4.32
CA MET A 84 -3.67 7.50 -2.94
C MET A 84 -3.51 5.97 -2.87
N PHE A 85 -4.38 5.26 -3.59
CA PHE A 85 -4.40 3.81 -3.65
C PHE A 85 -3.15 3.25 -4.33
N ILE A 86 -2.69 3.82 -5.45
CA ILE A 86 -1.48 3.38 -6.15
C ILE A 86 -0.25 3.55 -5.26
N LEU A 87 -0.13 4.70 -4.57
CA LEU A 87 0.99 4.95 -3.66
C LEU A 87 1.03 3.93 -2.52
N GLU A 88 -0.11 3.68 -1.89
CA GLU A 88 -0.20 2.66 -0.85
C GLU A 88 0.16 1.27 -1.39
N LEU A 89 -0.44 0.88 -2.52
CA LEU A 89 -0.25 -0.44 -3.13
C LEU A 89 1.16 -0.62 -3.67
N THR A 90 1.95 0.45 -3.81
CA THR A 90 3.37 0.39 -4.16
C THR A 90 4.24 0.32 -2.91
N HIS A 91 3.91 1.06 -1.86
CA HIS A 91 4.72 1.14 -0.63
C HIS A 91 4.64 -0.15 0.21
N ARG A 92 3.45 -0.76 0.36
CA ARG A 92 3.32 -1.98 1.20
C ARG A 92 4.11 -3.17 0.64
N PRO A 93 4.00 -3.50 -0.65
CA PRO A 93 4.78 -4.59 -1.26
C PRO A 93 6.27 -4.35 -1.25
N TRP A 94 6.71 -3.08 -1.28
CA TRP A 94 8.13 -2.73 -1.29
C TRP A 94 8.89 -3.35 -0.11
N THR A 95 8.26 -3.37 1.07
CA THR A 95 8.83 -4.04 2.25
C THR A 95 9.08 -5.54 2.04
N HIS A 96 8.28 -6.21 1.22
CA HIS A 96 8.52 -7.62 0.88
C HIS A 96 9.69 -7.78 -0.09
N ALA A 97 9.85 -6.87 -1.05
CA ALA A 97 11.01 -6.84 -1.93
C ALA A 97 12.30 -6.61 -1.12
N GLU A 98 12.30 -5.63 -0.20
CA GLU A 98 13.43 -5.30 0.67
C GLU A 98 13.83 -6.47 1.58
N LYS A 99 12.86 -7.15 2.21
CA LYS A 99 13.11 -8.35 3.03
C LYS A 99 13.79 -9.47 2.23
N ASN A 100 13.46 -9.56 0.94
CA ASN A 100 14.08 -10.50 0.01
C ASN A 100 15.37 -9.95 -0.64
N LYS A 101 15.89 -8.81 -0.18
CA LYS A 101 17.08 -8.13 -0.71
C LYS A 101 16.97 -7.81 -2.20
N ARG A 102 15.75 -7.59 -2.69
CA ARG A 102 15.46 -7.22 -4.07
C ARG A 102 15.21 -5.72 -4.16
N GLN A 103 15.74 -5.11 -5.23
CA GLN A 103 15.45 -3.72 -5.62
C GLN A 103 14.43 -3.64 -6.76
N THR A 104 13.82 -4.77 -7.13
CA THR A 104 12.78 -4.85 -8.15
C THR A 104 11.52 -5.39 -7.49
N LEU A 105 10.43 -4.63 -7.59
CA LEU A 105 9.12 -5.02 -7.11
C LEU A 105 8.53 -6.10 -8.02
N GLN A 106 8.02 -7.19 -7.44
CA GLN A 106 7.45 -8.32 -8.17
C GLN A 106 5.98 -8.50 -7.82
N LYS A 107 5.22 -9.15 -8.71
CA LYS A 107 3.79 -9.47 -8.47
C LYS A 107 3.59 -10.20 -7.13
N ASN A 108 4.48 -11.13 -6.79
CA ASN A 108 4.41 -11.90 -5.54
C ASN A 108 4.52 -11.01 -4.27
N ASP A 109 5.22 -9.88 -4.35
CA ASP A 109 5.28 -8.92 -3.25
C ASP A 109 3.91 -8.26 -3.03
N ILE A 110 3.22 -7.95 -4.12
CA ILE A 110 1.90 -7.32 -4.11
C ILE A 110 0.88 -8.29 -3.51
N VAL A 111 0.87 -9.53 -3.99
CA VAL A 111 0.01 -10.60 -3.46
C VAL A 111 0.27 -10.83 -1.96
N ALA A 112 1.53 -10.83 -1.54
CA ALA A 112 1.87 -10.99 -0.13
C ALA A 112 1.38 -9.82 0.74
N ALA A 113 1.45 -8.59 0.25
CA ALA A 113 0.97 -7.42 0.97
C ALA A 113 -0.56 -7.35 1.07
N ILE A 114 -1.27 -7.75 0.00
CA ILE A 114 -2.74 -7.83 -0.03
C ILE A 114 -3.25 -8.77 1.05
N ARG A 115 -2.65 -9.96 1.16
CA ARG A 115 -3.00 -10.96 2.19
C ARG A 115 -2.82 -10.49 3.63
N GLN A 116 -2.09 -9.39 3.85
CA GLN A 116 -1.81 -8.82 5.17
C GLN A 116 -2.56 -7.51 5.42
N THR A 117 -3.43 -7.09 4.50
CA THR A 117 -4.10 -5.80 4.55
C THR A 117 -5.58 -5.97 4.18
N ASP A 118 -6.45 -6.07 5.19
CA ASP A 118 -7.89 -6.35 5.02
C ASP A 118 -8.59 -5.41 4.02
N ARG A 119 -8.25 -4.11 4.03
CA ARG A 119 -8.82 -3.14 3.07
C ARG A 119 -8.48 -3.38 1.60
N LEU A 120 -7.51 -4.26 1.31
CA LEU A 120 -7.11 -4.66 -0.04
C LEU A 120 -7.70 -6.02 -0.44
N GLU A 121 -8.53 -6.65 0.39
CA GLU A 121 -9.12 -7.97 0.13
C GLU A 121 -9.88 -8.02 -1.20
N PHE A 122 -10.48 -6.91 -1.63
CA PHE A 122 -11.17 -6.80 -2.93
C PHE A 122 -10.28 -7.10 -4.15
N LEU A 123 -8.95 -7.14 -3.98
CA LEU A 123 -7.98 -7.47 -5.02
C LEU A 123 -7.60 -8.96 -5.03
N ALA A 124 -7.99 -9.75 -4.04
CA ALA A 124 -7.57 -11.14 -3.88
C ALA A 124 -7.99 -12.03 -5.06
N ASP A 125 -9.16 -11.75 -5.66
CA ASP A 125 -9.67 -12.49 -6.82
C ASP A 125 -9.01 -12.07 -8.14
N ILE A 126 -8.28 -10.95 -8.15
CA ILE A 126 -7.62 -10.40 -9.34
C ILE A 126 -6.13 -10.81 -9.41
N LEU A 127 -5.46 -10.98 -8.26
CA LEU A 127 -4.00 -11.03 -8.16
C LEU A 127 -3.39 -12.36 -7.71
#